data_AF-A0A117NQ22-F1
#
_entry.id   AF-A0A117NQ22-F1
#
_cell.length_a   1.000
_cell.length_b   1.000
_cell.length_c   1.000
_cell.angle_alpha   90.00
_cell.angle_beta   90.00
_cell.angle_gamma   90.00
#
_symmetry.space_group_name_H-M   'P 1'
#
loop_
_entity.id
_entity.type
_entity.pdbx_description
1 polymer ?
#
loop_
_entity_poly.entity_id
_entity_poly.type
_entity_poly.pdbx_seq_one_letter_code
_entity_poly.pdbx_strand_id
1 'polypeptide(L)'
;MPATRLSQVPQQVLDLGDDLEELVFTKTAIGIYDRTMLSINNSTTTPAQLNLYRGSWLQAKSKVASLHRSIVVDFNQLPRHMKRTFVKLNRSTLCEHGFRPSADSLEITRPGSRRVVVVL
;
A
#
# COMPACT_ATOMS: atom_id res chain seq x y z
N MET A 1 -16.60 -28.65 25.66
CA MET A 1 -16.18 -28.40 24.27
C MET A 1 -14.99 -27.45 24.29
N PRO A 2 -13.87 -27.74 23.63
CA PRO A 2 -12.73 -26.83 23.66
C PRO A 2 -13.05 -25.63 22.77
N ALA A 3 -13.01 -24.43 23.35
CA ALA A 3 -13.16 -23.18 22.63
C ALA A 3 -12.08 -23.11 21.54
N THR A 4 -12.51 -23.06 20.29
CA THR A 4 -11.68 -22.80 19.11
C THR A 4 -10.93 -21.49 19.40
N ARG A 5 -9.62 -21.58 19.66
CA ARG A 5 -8.74 -20.40 19.77
C ARG A 5 -8.64 -19.79 18.37
N LEU A 6 -9.67 -19.08 17.94
CA LEU A 6 -9.53 -18.05 16.93
C LEU A 6 -8.54 -17.06 17.52
N SER A 7 -7.29 -17.16 17.08
CA SER A 7 -6.26 -16.16 17.29
C SER A 7 -6.85 -14.84 16.80
N GLN A 8 -7.43 -14.04 17.71
CA GLN A 8 -7.92 -12.71 17.40
C GLN A 8 -6.72 -11.90 16.89
N VAL A 9 -6.76 -11.57 15.59
CA VAL A 9 -5.80 -10.65 15.00
C VAL A 9 -6.04 -9.30 15.67
N PRO A 10 -5.03 -8.67 16.28
CA PRO A 10 -5.21 -7.39 16.94
C PRO A 10 -5.74 -6.33 15.98
N GLN A 11 -6.62 -5.44 16.46
CA GLN A 11 -7.27 -4.42 15.62
C GLN A 11 -6.26 -3.60 14.81
N GLN A 12 -5.14 -3.20 15.42
CA GLN A 12 -4.10 -2.42 14.74
C GLN A 12 -3.42 -3.17 13.57
N VAL A 13 -3.45 -4.51 13.57
CA VAL A 13 -2.98 -5.33 12.44
C VAL A 13 -4.04 -5.37 11.33
N LEU A 14 -5.32 -5.34 11.69
CA LEU A 14 -6.43 -5.24 10.73
C LEU A 14 -6.45 -3.85 10.08
N ASP A 15 -6.38 -2.78 10.87
CA ASP A 15 -6.36 -1.40 10.37
C ASP A 15 -5.21 -1.19 9.37
N LEU A 16 -4.02 -1.72 9.68
CA LEU A 16 -2.87 -1.67 8.77
C LEU A 16 -3.07 -2.56 7.52
N GLY A 17 -3.85 -3.63 7.64
CA GLY A 17 -4.28 -4.46 6.52
C GLY A 17 -5.23 -3.71 5.59
N ASP A 18 -6.18 -2.98 6.15
CA ASP A 18 -7.14 -2.16 5.41
C ASP A 18 -6.43 -1.04 4.64
N ASP A 19 -5.44 -0.37 5.26
CA ASP A 19 -4.58 0.61 4.59
C ASP A 19 -3.81 -0.01 3.40
N LEU A 20 -3.32 -1.25 3.57
CA LEU A 20 -2.63 -1.96 2.50
C LEU A 20 -3.59 -2.33 1.36
N GLU A 21 -4.80 -2.76 1.66
CA GLU A 21 -5.83 -3.04 0.68
C GLU A 21 -6.25 -1.77 -0.08
N GLU A 22 -6.45 -0.66 0.63
CA GLU A 22 -6.76 0.63 0.02
C GLU A 22 -5.65 1.09 -0.93
N LEU A 23 -4.39 0.83 -0.57
CA LEU A 23 -3.25 1.09 -1.43
C LEU A 23 -3.30 0.24 -2.71
N VAL A 24 -3.59 -1.06 -2.60
CA VAL A 24 -3.73 -1.97 -3.75
C VAL A 24 -4.83 -1.48 -4.68
N PHE A 25 -5.98 -1.16 -4.11
CA PHE A 25 -7.14 -0.67 -4.85
C PHE A 25 -6.81 0.64 -5.58
N THR A 26 -6.21 1.61 -4.88
CA THR A 26 -5.87 2.91 -5.47
C THR A 26 -4.84 2.78 -6.58
N LYS A 27 -3.82 1.92 -6.41
CA LYS A 27 -2.83 1.64 -7.47
C LYS A 27 -3.46 0.99 -8.69
N THR A 28 -4.40 0.06 -8.49
CA THR A 28 -5.14 -0.60 -9.58
C THR A 28 -5.98 0.42 -10.34
N ALA A 29 -6.70 1.29 -9.63
CA ALA A 29 -7.48 2.37 -10.24
C ALA A 29 -6.62 3.34 -11.06
N ILE A 30 -5.43 3.71 -10.56
CA ILE A 30 -4.47 4.53 -11.33
C ILE A 30 -3.99 3.79 -12.58
N GLY A 31 -3.68 2.50 -12.49
CA GLY A 31 -3.26 1.71 -13.65
C GLY A 31 -4.33 1.60 -14.73
N ILE A 32 -5.60 1.45 -14.33
CA ILE A 32 -6.75 1.51 -15.25
C ILE A 32 -6.84 2.89 -15.89
N TYR A 33 -6.72 3.95 -15.08
CA TYR A 33 -6.75 5.32 -15.56
C TYR A 33 -5.63 5.63 -16.56
N ASP A 34 -4.40 5.20 -16.30
CA ASP A 34 -3.26 5.40 -17.19
C ASP A 34 -3.51 4.75 -18.57
N ARG A 35 -4.19 3.59 -18.58
CA ARG A 35 -4.61 2.91 -19.82
C ARG A 35 -5.78 3.62 -20.50
N THR A 36 -6.78 4.09 -19.75
CA THR A 36 -7.97 4.76 -20.33
C THR A 36 -7.67 6.17 -20.83
N MET A 37 -6.76 6.91 -20.20
CA MET A 37 -6.34 8.24 -20.68
C MET A 37 -5.75 8.22 -22.09
N LEU A 38 -5.05 7.14 -22.45
CA LEU A 38 -4.59 6.93 -23.83
C LEU A 38 -5.77 6.85 -24.81
N SER A 39 -6.90 6.27 -24.39
CA SER A 39 -8.12 6.20 -25.20
C SER A 39 -8.89 7.53 -25.21
N ILE A 40 -8.93 8.24 -24.07
CA ILE A 40 -9.67 9.51 -23.92
C ILE A 40 -9.02 10.62 -24.76
N ASN A 41 -7.68 10.67 -24.83
CA ASN A 41 -6.95 11.61 -25.68
C ASN A 41 -7.29 11.46 -27.18
N ASN A 42 -7.82 10.31 -27.59
CA ASN A 42 -8.25 10.04 -28.97
C ASN A 42 -9.75 10.25 -29.20
N SER A 43 -10.47 10.83 -28.23
CA SER A 43 -11.93 11.02 -28.26
C SER A 43 -12.31 12.51 -28.14
N THR A 44 -13.55 12.86 -28.47
CA THR A 44 -14.13 14.19 -28.29
C THR A 44 -14.46 14.50 -26.83
N THR A 45 -13.47 14.39 -25.95
CA THR A 45 -13.62 14.76 -24.53
C THR A 45 -13.39 16.25 -24.37
N THR A 46 -14.28 16.93 -23.64
CA THR A 46 -14.15 18.39 -23.44
C THR A 46 -12.95 18.72 -22.53
N PRO A 47 -12.33 19.91 -22.68
CA PRO A 47 -11.23 20.32 -21.81
C PRO A 47 -11.58 20.30 -20.30
N ALA A 48 -12.82 20.62 -19.93
CA ALA A 48 -13.29 20.59 -18.55
C ALA A 48 -13.30 19.16 -17.97
N GLN A 49 -13.77 18.18 -18.75
CA GLN A 49 -13.75 16.77 -18.37
C GLN A 49 -12.32 16.24 -18.24
N LEU A 50 -11.44 16.58 -19.19
CA LEU A 50 -10.02 16.23 -19.12
C LEU A 50 -9.34 16.78 -17.86
N ASN A 51 -9.61 18.03 -17.49
CA ASN A 51 -9.07 18.64 -16.29
C ASN A 51 -9.57 17.97 -15.01
N LEU A 52 -10.86 17.61 -14.95
CA LEU A 52 -11.43 16.89 -13.81
C LEU A 52 -10.76 15.52 -13.64
N TYR A 53 -10.64 14.75 -14.72
CA TYR A 53 -9.96 13.47 -14.73
C TYR A 53 -8.50 13.59 -14.26
N ARG A 54 -7.77 14.58 -14.79
CA ARG A 54 -6.38 14.84 -14.40
C ARG A 54 -6.25 15.19 -12.93
N GLY A 55 -7.18 15.98 -12.40
CA GLY A 55 -7.27 16.33 -10.98
C GLY A 55 -7.44 15.10 -10.10
N SER A 56 -8.43 14.25 -10.40
CA SER A 56 -8.67 13.00 -9.66
C SER A 56 -7.47 12.05 -9.71
N TRP A 57 -6.80 11.96 -10.86
CA TRP A 57 -5.59 11.13 -11.00
C TRP A 57 -4.41 11.63 -10.16
N LEU A 58 -4.17 12.94 -10.14
CA LEU A 58 -3.13 13.53 -9.28
C LEU A 58 -3.44 13.31 -7.80
N GLN A 59 -4.70 13.43 -7.40
CA GLN A 59 -5.13 13.13 -6.03
C GLN A 59 -4.91 11.66 -5.67
N ALA A 60 -5.26 10.72 -6.56
CA ALA A 60 -5.02 9.30 -6.34
C ALA A 60 -3.53 8.98 -6.20
N LYS A 61 -2.67 9.59 -7.03
CA LYS A 61 -1.20 9.45 -6.91
C LYS A 61 -0.66 10.00 -5.59
N SER A 62 -1.18 11.15 -5.15
CA SER A 62 -0.85 11.73 -3.85
C SER A 62 -1.26 10.79 -2.72
N LYS A 63 -2.45 10.19 -2.80
CA LYS A 63 -2.95 9.22 -1.83
C LYS A 63 -2.07 7.98 -1.74
N VAL A 64 -1.63 7.42 -2.87
CA VAL A 64 -0.67 6.29 -2.89
C VAL A 64 0.62 6.64 -2.12
N ALA A 65 1.19 7.82 -2.35
CA ALA A 65 2.39 8.26 -1.65
C ALA A 65 2.14 8.47 -0.14
N SER A 66 0.94 8.93 0.24
CA SER A 66 0.53 9.07 1.63
C SER A 66 0.41 7.70 2.31
N LEU A 67 -0.31 6.75 1.70
CA LEU A 67 -0.49 5.39 2.23
C LEU A 67 0.84 4.66 2.36
N HIS A 68 1.76 4.83 1.42
CA HIS A 68 3.11 4.26 1.55
C HIS A 68 3.85 4.76 2.78
N ARG A 69 3.64 6.01 3.17
CA ARG A 69 4.27 6.60 4.35
C ARG A 69 3.56 6.16 5.62
N SER A 70 2.23 6.22 5.67
CA SER A 70 1.46 5.83 6.87
C SER A 70 1.72 4.37 7.20
N ILE A 71 1.60 3.46 6.22
CA ILE A 71 1.83 2.02 6.44
C ILE A 71 3.20 1.75 7.05
N VAL A 72 4.28 2.41 6.59
CA VAL A 72 5.62 2.23 7.17
C VAL A 72 5.69 2.78 8.59
N VAL A 73 5.12 3.96 8.83
CA VAL A 73 5.12 4.60 10.15
C VAL A 73 4.34 3.76 11.15
N ASP A 74 3.11 3.38 10.82
CA ASP A 74 2.19 2.65 11.69
C ASP A 74 2.70 1.24 11.94
N PHE A 75 3.22 0.58 10.91
CA PHE A 75 3.93 -0.69 11.07
C PHE A 75 5.07 -0.57 12.08
N ASN A 76 5.88 0.48 12.01
CA ASN A 76 7.03 0.63 12.92
C ASN A 76 6.63 0.84 14.38
N GLN A 77 5.44 1.39 14.63
CA GLN A 77 4.87 1.56 15.98
C GLN A 77 4.31 0.25 16.56
N LEU A 78 4.04 -0.76 15.72
CA LEU A 78 3.51 -2.04 16.20
C LEU A 78 4.52 -2.81 17.09
N PRO A 79 4.04 -3.51 18.13
CA PRO A 79 4.82 -4.51 18.86
C PRO A 79 5.39 -5.60 17.94
N ARG A 80 6.54 -6.17 18.31
CA ARG A 80 7.26 -7.19 17.50
C ARG A 80 6.39 -8.37 17.04
N HIS A 81 5.51 -8.87 17.91
CA HIS A 81 4.66 -10.02 17.57
C HIS A 81 3.61 -9.65 16.52
N MET A 82 3.05 -8.43 16.59
CA MET A 82 2.08 -7.91 15.61
C MET A 82 2.71 -7.61 14.26
N LYS A 83 3.92 -7.05 14.26
CA LYS A 83 4.73 -6.87 13.03
C LYS A 83 4.88 -8.17 12.26
N ARG A 84 5.27 -9.24 12.97
CA ARG A 84 5.42 -10.58 12.38
C ARG A 84 4.10 -11.12 11.85
N THR A 85 3.00 -10.95 12.60
CA THR A 85 1.66 -11.36 12.15
C THR A 85 1.27 -10.63 10.86
N PHE A 86 1.39 -9.31 10.82
CA PHE A 86 1.09 -8.50 9.65
C PHE A 86 1.91 -8.91 8.42
N VAL A 87 3.23 -9.02 8.56
CA VAL A 87 4.11 -9.41 7.45
C VAL A 87 3.80 -10.83 6.99
N LYS A 88 3.51 -11.77 7.91
CA LYS A 88 3.19 -13.15 7.55
C LYS A 88 1.90 -13.23 6.73
N LEU A 89 0.87 -12.46 7.11
CA LEU A 89 -0.42 -12.44 6.41
C LEU A 89 -0.32 -11.77 5.04
N ASN A 90 0.53 -10.74 4.90
CA ASN A 90 0.53 -9.86 3.73
C ASN A 90 1.82 -9.89 2.89
N ARG A 91 2.68 -10.91 3.06
CA ARG A 91 4.04 -10.92 2.49
C ARG A 91 4.07 -10.72 0.98
N SER A 92 3.22 -11.45 0.25
CA SER A 92 3.12 -11.35 -1.21
C SER A 92 2.72 -9.94 -1.65
N THR A 93 1.62 -9.44 -1.08
CA THR A 93 1.05 -8.11 -1.36
C THR A 93 2.05 -7.00 -1.06
N LEU A 94 2.76 -7.07 0.07
CA LEU A 94 3.80 -6.12 0.43
C LEU A 94 4.91 -6.08 -0.64
N CYS A 95 5.43 -7.24 -1.04
CA CYS A 95 6.48 -7.34 -2.04
C CYS A 95 6.01 -6.83 -3.42
N GLU A 96 4.82 -7.24 -3.86
CA GLU A 96 4.23 -6.82 -5.13
C GLU A 96 4.05 -5.30 -5.21
N HIS A 97 3.68 -4.68 -4.10
CA HIS A 97 3.48 -3.24 -4.04
C HIS A 97 4.72 -2.45 -3.60
N GLY A 98 5.88 -3.10 -3.59
CA GLY A 98 7.19 -2.47 -3.51
C GLY A 98 7.73 -2.27 -2.09
N PHE A 99 7.02 -2.75 -1.07
CA PHE A 99 7.59 -2.84 0.27
C PHE A 99 8.61 -3.97 0.31
N ARG A 100 9.65 -3.81 1.13
CA ARG A 100 10.59 -4.90 1.42
C ARG A 100 10.62 -5.16 2.91
N PRO A 101 9.93 -6.23 3.37
CA PRO A 101 10.10 -6.73 4.72
C PRO A 101 11.54 -7.18 4.96
N SER A 102 12.07 -6.88 6.14
CA SER A 102 13.36 -7.41 6.60
C SER A 102 13.31 -8.92 6.80
N ALA A 103 14.48 -9.57 6.90
CA ALA A 103 14.58 -11.02 7.10
C ALA A 103 13.83 -11.49 8.37
N ASP A 104 13.86 -10.69 9.42
CA ASP A 104 13.19 -10.94 10.70
C ASP A 104 11.73 -10.42 10.76
N SER A 105 11.24 -9.81 9.67
CA SER A 105 9.89 -9.25 9.54
C SER A 105 9.56 -8.16 10.57
N LEU A 106 10.58 -7.44 11.06
CA LEU A 106 10.42 -6.35 12.04
C LEU A 106 10.48 -4.95 11.44
N GLU A 107 10.88 -4.85 10.18
CA GLU A 107 10.92 -3.59 9.42
C GLU A 107 10.35 -3.81 8.03
N ILE A 108 9.66 -2.80 7.50
CA ILE A 108 9.32 -2.70 6.08
C ILE A 108 9.91 -1.40 5.55
N THR A 109 10.53 -1.47 4.37
CA THR A 109 11.03 -0.26 3.71
C THR A 109 10.07 0.18 2.62
N ARG A 110 9.96 1.50 2.43
CA ARG A 110 9.20 2.08 1.33
C ARG A 110 9.78 1.65 -0.03
N PRO A 111 8.96 1.56 -1.09
CA PRO A 111 9.48 1.34 -2.42
C PRO A 111 10.45 2.44 -2.84
N GLY A 112 11.53 2.04 -3.50
CA GLY A 112 12.58 2.96 -3.93
C GLY A 112 13.55 3.42 -2.83
N SER A 113 13.36 3.01 -1.57
CA SER A 113 14.39 3.22 -0.54
C SER A 113 15.57 2.27 -0.76
N ARG A 114 16.68 2.78 -1.28
CA ARG A 114 17.98 2.09 -1.14
C ARG A 114 18.34 2.12 0.35
N ARG A 115 18.28 0.97 1.02
CA ARG A 115 19.01 0.80 2.29
C ARG A 115 20.49 1.03 1.96
N VAL A 116 21.09 2.07 2.52
CA VAL A 116 22.54 2.14 2.64
C VAL A 116 22.90 0.97 3.57
N VAL A 117 23.38 -0.11 2.98
CA VAL A 117 24.00 -1.19 3.75
C VAL A 117 25.30 -0.59 4.27
N VAL A 118 25.30 -0.10 5.51
CA VAL A 118 26.54 0.17 6.21
C VAL A 118 27.12 -1.20 6.52
N VAL A 119 28.03 -1.66 5.66
CA VAL A 119 28.92 -2.76 5.99
C VAL A 119 29.92 -2.18 6.99
N LEU A 120 29.76 -2.53 8.26
CA LEU A 120 30.76 -2.30 9.32
C LEU A 120 31.91 -3.29 9.14
#